data_AF-A0A965K8Q5-F1
#
_entry.id   AF-A0A965K8Q5-F1
#
_cell.length_a   1.000
_cell.length_b   1.000
_cell.length_c   1.000
_cell.angle_alpha   90.00
_cell.angle_beta   90.00
_cell.angle_gamma   90.00
#
_symmetry.space_group_name_H-M   'P 1'
#
loop_
_entity.id
_entity.type
_entity.pdbx_description
1 polymer ?
#
loop_
_entity_poly.entity_id
_entity_poly.type
_entity_poly.pdbx_seq_one_letter_code
_entity_poly.pdbx_strand_id
1 'polypeptide(L)'
;MSVDQKHIEDIPLFIESRDFAAIRQLLIGLPHADAAELLQNLSPVQMAVSFRLLPKTAAAEIFEYIDANHQESLIRALGDSDAAGILNAMSDDDRTAFL
;
A
#
# COMPACT_ATOMS: atom_id res chain seq x y z
N MET A 1 -19.57 -8.39 -3.26
CA MET A 1 -19.55 -7.52 -2.08
C MET A 1 -18.60 -6.42 -2.50
N SER A 2 -19.13 -5.28 -2.96
CA SER A 2 -18.30 -4.23 -3.53
C SER A 2 -17.50 -3.60 -2.41
N VAL A 3 -16.18 -3.49 -2.60
CA VAL A 3 -15.32 -2.67 -1.74
C VAL A 3 -15.99 -1.31 -1.62
N ASP A 4 -16.44 -0.93 -0.43
CA ASP A 4 -17.17 0.32 -0.26
C ASP A 4 -16.28 1.47 -0.74
N GLN A 5 -16.76 2.22 -1.75
CA GLN A 5 -16.10 3.37 -2.40
C GLN A 5 -15.43 4.34 -1.40
N LYS A 6 -15.94 4.41 -0.15
CA LYS A 6 -15.37 5.23 0.93
C LYS A 6 -13.90 4.95 1.24
N HIS A 7 -13.44 3.70 1.17
CA HIS A 7 -12.09 3.36 1.62
C HIS A 7 -10.98 3.80 0.66
N ILE A 8 -11.30 4.00 -0.62
CA ILE A 8 -10.33 4.35 -1.68
C ILE A 8 -9.87 5.81 -1.54
N GLU A 9 -10.80 6.70 -1.16
CA GLU A 9 -10.52 8.14 -1.02
C GLU A 9 -9.64 8.45 0.21
N ASP A 10 -9.57 7.52 1.17
CA ASP A 10 -8.88 7.73 2.45
C ASP A 10 -7.37 7.45 2.38
N ILE A 11 -6.88 6.61 1.47
CA ILE A 11 -5.44 6.26 1.42
C ILE A 11 -4.54 7.48 1.14
N PRO A 12 -4.84 8.36 0.16
CA PRO A 12 -4.07 9.59 -0.01
C PRO A 12 -4.03 10.46 1.24
N LEU A 13 -5.16 10.58 1.96
CA LEU A 13 -5.29 11.32 3.21
C LEU A 13 -4.46 10.69 4.35
N PHE A 14 -4.46 9.36 4.46
CA PHE A 14 -3.63 8.65 5.43
C PHE A 14 -2.15 8.77 5.11
N ILE A 15 -1.74 8.81 3.84
CA ILE A 15 -0.35 9.05 3.46
C ILE A 15 0.07 10.47 3.84
N GLU A 16 -0.76 11.47 3.56
CA GLU A 16 -0.50 12.87 3.93
C GLU A 16 -0.44 13.06 5.45
N SER A 17 -1.39 12.44 6.17
CA SER A 17 -1.44 12.43 7.64
C SER A 17 -0.43 11.48 8.28
N ARG A 18 0.30 10.71 7.46
CA ARG A 18 1.33 9.73 7.85
C ARG A 18 0.80 8.63 8.77
N ASP A 19 -0.49 8.30 8.64
CA ASP A 19 -1.15 7.22 9.37
C ASP A 19 -0.98 5.88 8.63
N PHE A 20 0.26 5.41 8.62
CA PHE A 20 0.63 4.15 7.97
C PHE A 20 0.03 2.93 8.67
N ALA A 21 -0.28 3.05 9.95
CA ALA A 21 -0.97 2.01 10.72
C ALA A 21 -2.40 1.80 10.20
N ALA A 22 -3.14 2.89 9.94
CA ALA A 22 -4.48 2.83 9.36
C ALA A 22 -4.46 2.21 7.96
N ILE A 23 -3.51 2.59 7.09
CA ILE A 23 -3.34 2.02 5.75
C ILE A 23 -3.15 0.50 5.83
N ARG A 24 -2.22 0.05 6.68
CA ARG A 24 -1.97 -1.38 6.87
C ARG A 24 -3.22 -2.10 7.37
N GLN A 25 -3.88 -1.58 8.40
CA GLN A 25 -5.09 -2.18 8.99
C GLN A 25 -6.23 -2.29 7.98
N LEU A 26 -6.41 -1.26 7.15
CA LEU A 26 -7.37 -1.27 6.07
C LEU A 26 -7.08 -2.40 5.08
N LEU A 27 -5.85 -2.47 4.56
CA LEU A 27 -5.50 -3.45 3.53
C LEU A 27 -5.55 -4.90 4.04
N ILE A 28 -5.14 -5.17 5.28
CA ILE A 28 -5.21 -6.52 5.87
C ILE A 28 -6.63 -6.91 6.29
N GLY A 29 -7.53 -5.93 6.48
CA GLY A 29 -8.93 -6.16 6.82
C GLY A 29 -9.79 -6.48 5.60
N LEU A 30 -9.30 -6.19 4.39
CA LEU A 30 -9.98 -6.46 3.13
C LEU A 30 -9.61 -7.86 2.59
N PRO A 31 -10.51 -8.50 1.83
CA PRO A 31 -10.13 -9.63 0.98
C PRO A 31 -8.96 -9.27 0.05
N HIS A 32 -8.06 -10.22 -0.24
CA HIS A 32 -6.84 -9.94 -1.01
C HIS A 32 -7.11 -9.35 -2.41
N ALA A 33 -8.17 -9.83 -3.09
CA ALA A 33 -8.59 -9.30 -4.38
C ALA A 33 -9.06 -7.82 -4.28
N ASP A 34 -9.82 -7.52 -3.23
CA ASP A 34 -10.35 -6.18 -2.96
C ASP A 34 -9.22 -5.20 -2.59
N ALA A 35 -8.26 -5.67 -1.78
CA ALA A 35 -7.05 -4.90 -1.45
C ALA A 35 -6.20 -4.62 -2.71
N ALA A 36 -6.08 -5.60 -3.62
CA ALA A 36 -5.38 -5.41 -4.89
C ALA A 36 -6.10 -4.39 -5.78
N GLU A 37 -7.42 -4.46 -5.90
CA GLU A 37 -8.21 -3.48 -6.64
C GLU A 37 -8.01 -2.07 -6.07
N LEU A 38 -8.02 -1.92 -4.75
CA LEU A 38 -7.76 -0.64 -4.10
C LEU A 38 -6.36 -0.11 -4.42
N LEU A 39 -5.32 -0.95 -4.31
CA LEU A 39 -3.95 -0.57 -4.62
C LEU A 39 -3.77 -0.11 -6.07
N GLN A 40 -4.45 -0.77 -7.01
CA GLN A 40 -4.39 -0.45 -8.45
C GLN A 40 -5.02 0.91 -8.78
N ASN A 41 -5.88 1.44 -7.92
CA ASN A 41 -6.46 2.77 -8.08
C ASN A 41 -5.56 3.91 -7.55
N LEU A 42 -4.42 3.58 -6.91
CA LEU A 42 -3.48 4.55 -6.37
C LEU A 42 -2.45 4.99 -7.42
N SER A 43 -1.80 6.14 -7.19
CA SER A 43 -0.59 6.47 -7.96
C SER A 43 0.53 5.46 -7.69
N PRO A 44 1.48 5.24 -8.62
CA PRO A 44 2.54 4.24 -8.45
C PRO A 44 3.35 4.40 -7.14
N VAL A 45 3.61 5.65 -6.74
CA VAL A 45 4.32 5.95 -5.48
C VAL A 45 3.48 5.55 -4.27
N GLN A 46 2.20 5.94 -4.24
CA GLN A 46 1.29 5.60 -3.13
C GLN A 46 1.05 4.09 -3.04
N MET A 47 0.93 3.43 -4.19
CA MET A 47 0.83 1.97 -4.29
C MET A 47 2.07 1.30 -3.69
N ALA A 48 3.27 1.74 -4.04
CA ALA A 48 4.52 1.21 -3.51
C ALA A 48 4.68 1.43 -2.00
N VAL A 49 4.32 2.63 -1.51
CA VAL A 49 4.33 2.94 -0.07
C VAL A 49 3.37 2.01 0.66
N SER A 50 2.13 1.91 0.20
CA SER A 50 1.08 1.09 0.82
C SER A 50 1.45 -0.41 0.80
N PHE A 51 2.01 -0.89 -0.31
CA PHE A 51 2.45 -2.28 -0.46
C PHE A 51 3.60 -2.63 0.49
N ARG A 52 4.54 -1.71 0.74
CA ARG A 52 5.65 -1.93 1.68
C ARG A 52 5.22 -2.05 3.14
N LEU A 53 4.01 -1.59 3.49
CA LEU A 53 3.46 -1.72 4.84
C LEU A 53 2.86 -3.11 5.11
N LEU A 54 2.63 -3.90 4.06
CA LEU A 54 2.02 -5.21 4.18
C LEU A 54 3.01 -6.24 4.74
N PRO A 55 2.55 -7.19 5.57
CA PRO A 55 3.32 -8.38 5.90
C PRO A 55 3.69 -9.14 4.62
N LYS A 56 4.89 -9.75 4.60
CA LYS A 56 5.39 -10.48 3.41
C LYS A 56 4.41 -11.50 2.84
N THR A 57 3.67 -12.22 3.70
CA THR A 57 2.68 -13.21 3.27
C THR A 57 1.50 -12.56 2.56
N ALA A 58 0.88 -11.56 3.18
CA ALA A 58 -0.25 -10.82 2.60
C ALA A 58 0.17 -10.08 1.32
N ALA A 59 1.36 -9.49 1.30
CA ALA A 59 1.92 -8.82 0.13
C ALA A 59 2.01 -9.79 -1.07
N ALA A 60 2.50 -11.01 -0.86
CA ALA A 60 2.59 -12.02 -1.92
C ALA A 60 1.19 -12.41 -2.44
N GLU A 61 0.25 -12.68 -1.55
CA GLU A 61 -1.10 -13.09 -1.93
C GLU A 61 -1.87 -11.97 -2.63
N ILE A 62 -1.76 -10.72 -2.17
CA ILE A 62 -2.38 -9.55 -2.80
C ILE A 62 -1.75 -9.28 -4.18
N PHE A 63 -0.42 -9.45 -4.31
CA PHE A 63 0.29 -9.21 -5.57
C PHE A 63 -0.21 -10.10 -6.71
N GLU A 64 -0.65 -11.33 -6.42
CA GLU A 64 -1.22 -12.25 -7.41
C GLU A 64 -2.52 -11.73 -8.05
N TYR A 65 -3.25 -10.84 -7.37
CA TYR A 65 -4.50 -10.24 -7.86
C TYR A 65 -4.28 -8.91 -8.62
N ILE A 66 -3.05 -8.38 -8.63
CA ILE A 66 -2.71 -7.15 -9.34
C ILE A 66 -2.44 -7.49 -10.81
N ASP A 67 -3.00 -6.73 -11.76
CA ASP A 67 -2.74 -6.97 -13.17
C ASP A 67 -1.30 -6.63 -13.59
N ALA A 68 -0.85 -7.22 -14.69
CA ALA A 68 0.54 -7.16 -15.12
C ALA A 68 1.09 -5.73 -15.30
N ASN A 69 0.27 -4.79 -15.76
CA ASN A 69 0.70 -3.40 -15.97
C ASN A 69 0.92 -2.68 -14.64
N HIS A 70 0.03 -2.91 -13.67
CA HIS A 70 0.19 -2.37 -12.32
C HIS A 70 1.29 -3.10 -11.54
N GLN A 71 1.50 -4.40 -11.74
CA GLN A 71 2.64 -5.13 -11.17
C GLN A 71 3.97 -4.54 -11.65
N GLU A 72 4.12 -4.28 -12.95
CA GLU A 72 5.32 -3.64 -13.49
C GLU A 72 5.51 -2.24 -12.90
N SER A 73 4.43 -1.45 -12.82
CA SER A 73 4.47 -0.10 -12.26
C SER A 73 4.84 -0.10 -10.78
N LEU A 74 4.31 -1.05 -10.00
CA LEU A 74 4.65 -1.26 -8.60
C LEU A 74 6.13 -1.64 -8.44
N ILE A 75 6.64 -2.60 -9.22
CA ILE A 75 8.04 -3.02 -9.15
C ILE A 75 8.98 -1.83 -9.44
N ARG A 76 8.66 -1.02 -10.45
CA ARG A 76 9.43 0.19 -10.77
C ARG A 76 9.38 1.20 -9.62
N ALA A 77 8.20 1.48 -9.08
CA ALA A 77 8.01 2.41 -7.97
C ALA A 77 8.64 1.92 -6.65
N LEU A 78 8.75 0.61 -6.43
CA LEU A 78 9.50 0.02 -5.32
C LEU A 78 11.01 0.26 -5.44
N GLY A 79 11.54 0.57 -6.63
CA GLY A 79 12.93 1.01 -6.81
C GLY A 79 13.11 2.52 -6.67
N ASP A 80 12.02 3.29 -6.58
CA ASP A 80 12.05 4.75 -6.59
C ASP A 80 12.44 5.33 -5.23
N SER A 81 13.25 6.38 -5.26
CA SER A 81 13.67 7.14 -4.09
C SER A 81 12.53 7.89 -3.42
N ASP A 82 11.48 8.26 -4.15
CA ASP A 82 10.35 9.02 -3.59
C ASP A 82 9.52 8.15 -2.64
N ALA A 83 9.20 6.92 -3.05
CA ALA A 83 8.51 5.95 -2.20
C ALA A 83 9.36 5.58 -0.96
N ALA A 84 10.69 5.50 -1.13
CA ALA A 84 11.60 5.32 -0.01
C ALA A 84 11.67 6.56 0.91
N GLY A 85 11.63 7.77 0.36
CA GLY A 85 11.67 9.03 1.09
C GLY A 85 10.48 9.21 2.03
N ILE A 86 9.27 8.87 1.56
CA ILE A 86 8.04 8.92 2.36
C ILE A 86 8.14 8.01 3.59
N LEU A 87 8.64 6.79 3.42
CA LEU A 87 8.83 5.83 4.52
C LEU A 87 10.02 6.18 5.40
N ASN A 88 11.11 6.72 4.84
CA ASN A 88 12.27 7.15 5.60
C ASN A 88 11.97 8.35 6.50
N ALA A 89 10.95 9.14 6.17
CA ALA A 89 10.49 10.20 7.06
C ALA A 89 9.84 9.63 8.33
N MET A 90 9.41 8.36 8.36
CA MET A 90 8.85 7.70 9.55
C MET A 90 9.87 7.65 10.67
N SER A 91 9.38 7.79 11.90
CA SER A 91 10.22 7.58 13.08
C SER A 91 10.81 6.17 13.03
N ASP A 92 12.01 5.98 13.55
CA ASP A 92 12.66 4.67 13.56
C ASP A 92 11.80 3.63 14.31
N ASP A 93 11.12 4.04 15.39
CA ASP A 93 10.20 3.20 16.17
C ASP A 93 9.01 2.70 15.35
N ASP A 94 8.36 3.61 14.60
CA ASP A 94 7.24 3.24 13.73
C ASP A 94 7.71 2.29 12.63
N ARG A 95 8.86 2.57 12.00
CA ARG A 95 9.44 1.71 10.95
C ARG A 95 9.72 0.30 11.45
N THR A 96 10.23 0.15 12.68
CA THR A 96 10.45 -1.17 13.28
C THR A 96 9.15 -1.94 13.51
N ALA A 97 8.02 -1.27 13.71
CA ALA A 97 6.72 -1.95 13.82
C ALA A 97 6.22 -2.59 12.52
N PHE A 98 6.82 -2.24 11.37
CA PHE A 98 6.44 -2.71 10.04
C PHE A 98 7.43 -3.69 9.38
N LEU A 99 8.59 -3.97 10.01
CA LEU A 99 9.65 -4.87 9.50
C LEU A 99 9.57 -6.27 10.11
#